data_AF-A0A090TB97-F1
#
_entry.id   AF-A0A090TB97-F1
#
_cell.length_a   1.000
_cell.length_b   1.000
_cell.length_c   1.000
_cell.angle_alpha   90.00
_cell.angle_beta   90.00
_cell.angle_gamma   90.00
#
_symmetry.space_group_name_H-M   'P 1'
#
loop_
_entity.id
_entity.type
_entity.pdbx_description
1 polymer ?
#
loop_
_entity_poly.entity_id
_entity_poly.type
_entity_poly.pdbx_seq_one_letter_code
_entity_poly.pdbx_strand_id
1 'polypeptide(L)'
;MPLAIEFVYNNEKHALENGTPLLPQYMEIAQRVGIKHPEKVRLLYVDKLPMPKNDSLKFQMERLGLDSPYLAGMTYGYGIYIKHSAKGDKLLLSHELIHVRQAEELGLEASPVSTFCN
;
A
#
# COMPACT_ATOMS: atom_id res chain seq x y z
N MET A 1 15.57 5.71 -11.29
CA MET A 1 14.33 6.00 -10.54
C MET A 1 14.59 6.10 -9.03
N PRO A 2 15.46 7.01 -8.53
CA PRO A 2 15.68 7.13 -7.08
C PRO A 2 14.47 7.73 -6.34
N LEU A 3 13.78 8.70 -6.96
CA LEU A 3 12.65 9.41 -6.32
C LEU A 3 11.42 8.53 -6.07
N ALA A 4 11.15 7.55 -6.94
CA ALA A 4 10.03 6.63 -6.75
C ALA A 4 10.30 5.66 -5.60
N ILE A 5 11.52 5.13 -5.53
CA ILE A 5 11.97 4.25 -4.44
C ILE A 5 11.94 5.00 -3.11
N GLU A 6 12.46 6.22 -3.07
CA GLU A 6 12.42 7.07 -1.88
C GLU A 6 10.97 7.36 -1.43
N PHE A 7 10.06 7.62 -2.38
CA PHE A 7 8.65 7.83 -2.06
C PHE A 7 8.01 6.57 -1.46
N VAL A 8 8.25 5.39 -2.04
CA VAL A 8 7.77 4.11 -1.48
C VAL A 8 8.33 3.88 -0.08
N TYR A 9 9.65 4.01 0.08
CA TYR A 9 10.34 3.79 1.35
C TYR A 9 9.83 4.72 2.46
N ASN A 10 9.67 6.00 2.17
CA ASN A 10 9.20 6.98 3.15
C ASN A 10 7.76 6.68 3.61
N ASN A 11 6.88 6.25 2.69
CA ASN A 11 5.51 5.89 3.05
C ASN A 11 5.43 4.53 3.76
N GLU A 12 6.22 3.54 3.35
CA GLU A 12 6.34 2.28 4.08
C GLU A 12 6.79 2.54 5.52
N LYS A 13 7.89 3.28 5.71
CA LYS A 13 8.40 3.64 7.03
C LYS A 13 7.33 4.35 7.87
N HIS A 14 6.62 5.30 7.29
CA HIS A 14 5.56 6.03 8.00
C HIS A 14 4.42 5.11 8.45
N ALA A 15 3.96 4.18 7.59
CA ALA A 15 2.98 3.18 7.98
C ALA A 15 3.53 2.19 9.01
N LEU A 16 4.80 1.80 8.94
CA LEU A 16 5.41 0.91 9.91
C LEU A 16 5.47 1.52 11.31
N GLU A 17 5.73 2.83 11.39
CA GLU A 17 5.82 3.59 12.64
C GLU A 17 4.45 3.97 13.23
N ASN A 18 3.48 4.33 12.39
CA ASN A 18 2.22 4.94 12.83
C ASN A 18 0.98 4.07 12.57
N GLY A 19 1.13 3.00 11.81
CA GLY A 19 0.05 2.09 11.44
C GLY A 19 -0.28 1.08 12.53
N THR A 20 -1.46 0.49 12.40
CA THR A 20 -1.95 -0.57 13.28
C THR A 20 -1.63 -1.95 12.70
N PRO A 21 -1.29 -2.96 13.53
CA PRO A 21 -1.14 -4.33 13.04
C PRO A 21 -2.44 -4.87 12.45
N LEU A 22 -2.33 -5.88 11.58
CA LEU A 22 -3.50 -6.59 11.09
C LEU A 22 -4.31 -7.17 12.25
N LEU A 23 -5.64 -7.01 12.18
CA LEU A 23 -6.54 -7.73 13.09
C LEU A 23 -6.45 -9.23 12.82
N PRO A 24 -6.73 -10.10 13.82
CA PRO A 24 -6.60 -11.55 13.66
C PRO A 24 -7.31 -12.12 12.42
N GLN A 25 -8.51 -11.62 12.11
CA GLN A 25 -9.26 -12.04 10.92
C GLN A 25 -8.55 -11.75 9.58
N TYR A 26 -7.73 -10.70 9.51
CA TYR A 26 -6.97 -10.34 8.32
C TYR A 26 -5.60 -11.01 8.30
N MET A 27 -5.07 -11.38 9.47
CA MET A 27 -3.87 -12.18 9.58
C MET A 27 -4.06 -13.55 8.91
N GLU A 28 -5.20 -14.20 9.14
CA GLU A 28 -5.53 -15.47 8.48
C GLU A 28 -5.61 -15.33 6.94
N ILE A 29 -6.16 -14.21 6.46
CA ILE A 29 -6.23 -13.93 5.02
C ILE A 29 -4.82 -13.73 4.46
N ALA A 30 -3.99 -12.93 5.13
CA ALA A 30 -2.61 -12.67 4.75
C ALA A 30 -1.79 -13.96 4.61
N GLN A 31 -1.96 -14.90 5.56
CA GLN A 31 -1.33 -16.21 5.53
C GLN A 31 -1.83 -17.07 4.36
N ARG A 32 -3.14 -17.08 4.09
CA ARG A 32 -3.72 -17.83 2.95
C ARG A 32 -3.28 -17.28 1.60
N VAL A 33 -3.11 -15.96 1.49
CA VAL A 33 -2.55 -15.31 0.29
C VAL A 33 -1.10 -15.73 0.08
N GLY A 34 -0.38 -16.12 1.13
CA GLY A 34 1.01 -16.59 1.06
C GLY A 34 2.04 -15.51 1.38
N ILE A 35 1.67 -14.48 2.12
CA ILE A 35 2.63 -13.49 2.66
C ILE A 35 3.55 -14.21 3.65
N LYS A 36 4.86 -14.02 3.50
CA LYS A 36 5.90 -14.64 4.35
C LYS A 36 5.95 -14.02 5.74
N HIS A 37 5.81 -12.68 5.81
CA HIS A 37 5.87 -11.92 7.06
C HIS A 37 4.62 -11.08 7.32
N PRO A 38 3.44 -11.69 7.49
CA PRO A 38 2.18 -10.96 7.70
C PRO A 38 2.18 -10.13 9.00
N GLU A 39 3.03 -10.47 9.98
CA GLU A 39 3.20 -9.73 11.23
C GLU A 39 3.84 -8.34 11.05
N LYS A 40 4.57 -8.14 9.95
CA LYS A 40 5.19 -6.85 9.59
C LYS A 40 4.19 -5.90 8.95
N VAL A 41 3.06 -6.39 8.47
CA VAL A 41 2.05 -5.56 7.81
C VAL A 41 1.46 -4.55 8.80
N ARG A 42 1.37 -3.30 8.34
CA ARG A 42 0.77 -2.20 9.10
C ARG A 42 -0.25 -1.46 8.25
N LEU A 43 -1.45 -1.29 8.81
CA LEU A 43 -2.55 -0.54 8.23
C LEU A 43 -2.55 0.89 8.77
N LEU A 44 -2.38 1.85 7.90
CA LEU A 44 -2.55 3.26 8.20
C LEU A 44 -3.84 3.78 7.57
N TYR A 45 -4.74 4.29 8.40
CA TYR A 45 -5.96 4.93 7.92
C TYR A 45 -5.71 6.42 7.72
N VAL A 46 -6.08 6.93 6.55
CA VAL A 46 -5.85 8.33 6.15
C VAL A 46 -7.09 8.94 5.51
N ASP A 47 -7.23 10.26 5.54
CA ASP A 47 -8.30 10.93 4.79
C ASP A 47 -7.97 11.04 3.29
N LYS A 48 -6.68 11.15 2.97
CA LYS A 48 -6.16 11.27 1.60
C LYS A 48 -4.91 10.42 1.44
N LEU A 49 -4.83 9.72 0.31
CA LEU A 49 -3.63 8.98 -0.07
C LEU A 49 -2.52 9.98 -0.43
N PRO A 50 -1.26 9.70 -0.03
CA PRO A 50 -0.17 10.62 -0.24
C PRO A 50 0.18 10.71 -1.73
N MET A 51 0.57 11.91 -2.16
CA MET A 51 1.11 12.17 -3.49
C MET A 51 2.52 12.75 -3.36
N PRO A 52 3.42 12.43 -4.29
CA PRO A 52 4.78 12.94 -4.27
C PRO A 52 4.79 14.45 -4.54
N LYS A 53 5.73 15.16 -3.91
CA LYS A 53 5.95 16.59 -4.13
C LYS A 53 6.64 16.89 -5.46
N ASN A 54 7.36 15.92 -6.02
CA ASN A 54 8.05 16.08 -7.30
C ASN A 54 7.03 15.99 -8.44
N ASP A 55 6.94 17.04 -9.25
CA ASP A 55 5.92 17.16 -10.31
C ASP A 55 6.02 16.05 -11.37
N SER A 56 7.23 15.62 -11.74
CA SER A 56 7.41 14.55 -12.73
C SER A 56 6.92 13.20 -12.21
N LEU A 57 7.18 12.88 -10.94
CA LEU A 57 6.67 11.66 -10.32
C LEU A 57 5.16 11.75 -10.08
N LYS A 58 4.66 12.91 -9.65
CA LYS A 58 3.23 13.19 -9.49
C LYS A 58 2.47 12.99 -10.78
N PHE A 59 2.96 13.58 -11.88
CA PHE A 59 2.38 13.41 -13.21
C PHE A 59 2.35 11.96 -13.67
N GLN A 60 3.39 11.18 -13.35
CA GLN A 60 3.39 9.74 -13.66
C GLN A 60 2.32 8.98 -12.85
N MET A 61 2.16 9.30 -11.56
CA MET A 61 1.11 8.70 -10.73
C MET A 61 -0.30 9.09 -11.18
N GLU A 62 -0.51 10.34 -11.56
CA GLU A 62 -1.78 10.82 -12.14
C GLU A 62 -2.09 10.11 -13.47
N ARG A 63 -1.10 9.91 -14.35
CA ARG A 63 -1.28 9.14 -15.59
C ARG A 63 -1.64 7.67 -15.34
N LEU A 64 -1.29 7.12 -14.18
CA LEU A 64 -1.66 5.78 -13.76
C LEU A 64 -3.03 5.74 -13.04
N GLY A 65 -3.71 6.90 -12.90
CA GLY A 65 -5.00 7.02 -12.24
C GLY A 65 -4.93 6.99 -10.71
N LEU A 66 -3.73 7.17 -10.13
CA LEU A 66 -3.53 7.10 -8.68
C LEU A 66 -4.04 8.35 -7.93
N ASP A 67 -4.51 9.36 -8.66
CA ASP A 67 -5.20 10.54 -8.16
C ASP A 67 -6.73 10.38 -8.13
N SER A 68 -7.24 9.24 -8.62
CA SER A 68 -8.68 8.97 -8.70
C SER A 68 -9.36 9.11 -7.33
N PRO A 69 -10.54 9.76 -7.26
CA PRO A 69 -11.31 9.82 -6.01
C PRO A 69 -11.76 8.43 -5.54
N TYR A 70 -11.89 7.47 -6.46
CA TYR A 70 -12.27 6.08 -6.19
C TYR A 70 -11.13 5.22 -5.64
N LEU A 71 -9.88 5.69 -5.73
CA LEU A 71 -8.76 4.97 -5.14
C LEU A 71 -8.89 4.96 -3.62
N ALA A 72 -9.13 3.79 -3.04
CA ALA A 72 -9.45 3.65 -1.63
C ALA A 72 -8.27 3.09 -0.80
N GLY A 73 -7.28 2.49 -1.45
CA GLY A 73 -6.11 1.90 -0.82
C GLY A 73 -4.85 2.07 -1.67
N MET A 74 -3.69 1.93 -1.02
CA MET A 74 -2.39 1.86 -1.69
C MET A 74 -1.39 1.09 -0.82
N THR A 75 -0.55 0.27 -1.44
CA THR A 75 0.44 -0.56 -0.74
C THR A 75 1.87 -0.11 -1.03
N TYR A 76 2.68 -0.03 0.03
CA TYR A 76 4.11 0.31 0.04
C TYR A 76 4.86 -0.74 0.85
N GLY A 77 5.37 -1.80 0.20
CA GLY A 77 6.01 -2.91 0.90
C GLY A 77 5.06 -3.55 1.92
N TYR A 78 5.35 -3.46 3.21
CA TYR A 78 4.46 -3.91 4.30
C TYR A 78 3.49 -2.83 4.81
N GLY A 79 3.62 -1.58 4.38
CA GLY A 79 2.74 -0.49 4.75
C GLY A 79 1.54 -0.39 3.81
N ILE A 80 0.33 -0.50 4.34
CA ILE A 80 -0.91 -0.35 3.57
C ILE A 80 -1.64 0.90 4.05
N TYR A 81 -1.97 1.78 3.11
CA TYR A 81 -2.76 2.97 3.36
C TYR A 81 -4.19 2.69 2.92
N ILE A 82 -5.17 2.99 3.77
CA ILE A 82 -6.60 2.84 3.46
C ILE A 82 -7.31 4.14 3.79
N LYS A 83 -8.17 4.62 2.90
CA LYS A 83 -9.02 5.78 3.20
C LYS A 83 -9.94 5.47 4.38
N HIS A 84 -10.15 6.41 5.29
CA HIS A 84 -11.10 6.25 6.39
C HIS A 84 -12.49 5.81 5.93
N SER A 85 -12.95 6.29 4.77
CA SER A 85 -14.22 5.92 4.15
C SER A 85 -14.33 4.45 3.75
N ALA A 86 -13.21 3.75 3.57
CA ALA A 86 -13.14 2.34 3.18
C ALA A 86 -12.69 1.43 4.34
N LYS A 87 -12.65 1.96 5.57
CA LYS A 87 -12.27 1.17 6.75
C LYS A 87 -13.20 -0.02 6.94
N GLY A 88 -12.61 -1.22 7.04
CA GLY A 88 -13.35 -2.46 7.22
C GLY A 88 -13.80 -3.13 5.92
N ASP A 89 -13.51 -2.55 4.77
CA ASP A 89 -13.70 -3.22 3.48
C ASP A 89 -12.74 -4.41 3.34
N LYS A 90 -13.30 -5.61 3.44
CA LYS A 90 -12.54 -6.86 3.37
C LYS A 90 -12.00 -7.14 1.98
N LEU A 91 -12.72 -6.75 0.93
CA LEU A 91 -12.30 -6.99 -0.45
C LEU A 91 -11.12 -6.10 -0.79
N LEU A 92 -11.20 -4.81 -0.44
CA LEU A 92 -10.10 -3.87 -0.59
C LEU A 92 -8.86 -4.36 0.17
N LEU A 93 -8.99 -4.69 1.45
CA LEU A 93 -7.82 -5.13 2.22
C LEU A 93 -7.23 -6.45 1.69
N SER A 94 -8.06 -7.39 1.22
CA SER A 94 -7.56 -8.61 0.58
C SER A 94 -6.79 -8.31 -0.70
N HIS A 95 -7.24 -7.31 -1.48
CA HIS A 95 -6.54 -6.82 -2.66
C HIS A 95 -5.16 -6.24 -2.30
N GLU A 96 -5.09 -5.36 -1.31
CA GLU A 96 -3.82 -4.77 -0.87
C GLU A 96 -2.83 -5.82 -0.32
N LEU A 97 -3.32 -6.87 0.36
CA LEU A 97 -2.48 -7.97 0.80
C LEU A 97 -1.85 -8.77 -0.37
N ILE A 98 -2.52 -8.84 -1.53
CA ILE A 98 -1.92 -9.43 -2.74
C ILE A 98 -0.71 -8.60 -3.18
N HIS A 99 -0.79 -7.26 -3.09
CA HIS A 99 0.33 -6.38 -3.41
C HIS A 99 1.50 -6.52 -2.42
N VAL A 100 1.22 -6.74 -1.13
CA VAL A 100 2.28 -7.06 -0.15
C VAL A 100 3.04 -8.33 -0.57
N ARG A 101 2.32 -9.40 -0.94
CA ARG A 101 2.96 -10.64 -1.42
C ARG A 101 3.81 -10.39 -2.67
N GLN A 102 3.28 -9.63 -3.64
CA GLN A 102 4.04 -9.27 -4.84
C GLN A 102 5.32 -8.49 -4.51
N ALA A 103 5.26 -7.59 -3.53
CA ALA A 103 6.43 -6.85 -3.06
C ALA A 103 7.48 -7.77 -2.40
N GLU A 104 7.06 -8.78 -1.63
CA GLU A 104 7.98 -9.80 -1.08
C GLU A 104 8.67 -10.65 -2.16
N GLU A 105 8.01 -10.88 -3.30
CA GLU A 105 8.54 -11.68 -4.42
C GLU A 105 9.51 -10.91 -5.30
N LEU A 106 9.19 -9.64 -5.60
CA LEU A 106 9.99 -8.78 -6.47
C LEU A 106 11.14 -8.07 -5.73
N GLY A 107 11.09 -8.05 -4.40
CA GLY A 107 11.94 -7.23 -3.55
C GLY A 107 11.22 -5.92 -3.17
N LEU A 108 11.24 -5.60 -1.88
CA LEU A 108 10.41 -4.54 -1.28
C LEU A 108 10.63 -3.15 -1.90
N GLU A 109 11.85 -2.86 -2.37
CA GLU A 109 12.21 -1.59 -3.00
C GLU A 109 11.85 -1.52 -4.49
N ALA A 110 11.56 -2.66 -5.12
CA ALA A 110 11.31 -2.76 -6.55
C ALA A 110 9.82 -2.82 -6.90
N SER A 111 8.92 -2.92 -5.90
CA SER A 111 7.48 -2.98 -6.15
C SER A 111 6.99 -1.57 -6.54
N PRO A 112 6.65 -1.33 -7.82
CA PRO A 112 6.06 -0.06 -8.20
C PRO A 112 4.77 0.10 -7.40
N VAL A 113 4.62 1.29 -6.77
CA VAL A 113 3.40 1.76 -6.10
C VAL A 113 2.20 1.12 -6.78
N SER A 114 1.55 0.21 -6.05
CA SER A 114 0.52 -0.74 -6.51
C SER A 114 -0.19 -0.26 -7.79
N THR A 115 0.28 -0.76 -8.93
CA THR A 115 -0.34 -0.50 -10.24
C THR A 115 -1.48 -1.50 -10.42
N PHE A 116 -2.62 -0.99 -10.91
CA PHE A 116 -3.91 -1.63 -11.18
C PHE A 116 -4.81 -1.76 -9.93
N CYS A 117 -6.07 -1.29 -9.92
CA CYS A 117 -7.08 -1.47 -10.96
C CYS A 117 -8.07 -0.29 -11.13
N ASN A 118 -8.50 -0.08 -12.38
CA ASN A 118 -9.87 0.30 -12.75
C ASN A 118 -10.76 -0.95 -12.68
#